data_AF-A0A5B0WSG3-F1
#
_entry.id   AF-A0A5B0WSG3-F1
#
_cell.length_a   1.000
_cell.length_b   1.000
_cell.length_c   1.000
_cell.angle_alpha   90.00
_cell.angle_beta   90.00
_cell.angle_gamma   90.00
#
_symmetry.space_group_name_H-M   'P 1'
#
loop_
_entity.id
_entity.type
_entity.pdbx_description
1 polymer ?
#
loop_
_entity_poly.entity_id
_entity_poly.type
_entity_poly.pdbx_seq_one_letter_code
_entity_poly.pdbx_strand_id
1 'polypeptide(L)'
;MNNTKWEEIRQAMLNYAFPTKWRTKDIDTGYISLWDGDWYYHFSDGGYKFIEWLDIHAEDDLIKTDLIQILKKIHVPGEVTTDSIIIYGYNKTNEFIDYI
;
A
#
# COMPACT_ATOMS: atom_id res chain seq x y z
N MET A 1 -10.90 -4.19 0.06
CA MET A 1 -10.24 -3.97 -1.24
C MET A 1 -10.41 -5.21 -2.14
N ASN A 2 -10.41 -5.07 -3.47
CA ASN A 2 -10.41 -6.21 -4.40
C ASN A 2 -9.01 -6.47 -5.00
N ASN A 3 -8.81 -7.64 -5.60
CA ASN A 3 -7.51 -8.02 -6.17
C ASN A 3 -7.08 -7.13 -7.36
N THR A 4 -8.02 -6.55 -8.10
CA THR A 4 -7.70 -5.65 -9.23
C THR A 4 -6.99 -4.39 -8.75
N LYS A 5 -7.49 -3.75 -7.69
CA LYS A 5 -6.87 -2.55 -7.11
C LYS A 5 -5.48 -2.85 -6.54
N TRP A 6 -5.32 -4.01 -5.91
CA TRP A 6 -4.01 -4.46 -5.45
C TRP A 6 -3.03 -4.72 -6.58
N GLU A 7 -3.49 -5.30 -7.70
CA GLU A 7 -2.66 -5.49 -8.87
C GLU A 7 -2.27 -4.17 -9.52
N GLU A 8 -3.17 -3.19 -9.60
CA GLU A 8 -2.86 -1.84 -10.06
C GLU A 8 -1.76 -1.19 -9.20
N ILE A 9 -1.81 -1.36 -7.87
CA ILE A 9 -0.75 -0.91 -6.96
C ILE A 9 0.56 -1.64 -7.24
N ARG A 10 0.53 -2.97 -7.39
CA ARG A 10 1.74 -3.77 -7.69
C ARG A 10 2.41 -3.33 -9.00
N GLN A 11 1.60 -3.08 -10.03
CA GLN A 11 2.09 -2.57 -11.31
C GLN A 11 2.68 -1.17 -11.17
N ALA A 12 2.07 -0.30 -10.36
CA ALA A 12 2.64 1.00 -10.05
C ALA A 12 3.99 0.90 -9.32
N MET A 13 4.11 0.01 -8.31
CA MET A 13 5.37 -0.24 -7.61
C MET A 13 6.47 -0.71 -8.57
N LEU A 14 6.16 -1.68 -9.45
CA LEU A 14 7.10 -2.19 -10.45
C LEU A 14 7.59 -1.12 -11.43
N ASN A 15 6.71 -0.19 -11.82
CA ASN A 15 7.01 0.85 -12.80
C ASN A 15 7.51 2.15 -12.16
N TYR A 16 7.63 2.22 -10.84
CA TYR A 16 8.07 3.43 -10.15
C TYR A 16 9.59 3.56 -10.22
N ALA A 17 10.08 4.74 -10.58
CA ALA A 17 11.49 4.94 -10.91
C ALA A 17 12.40 5.00 -9.67
N PHE A 18 11.85 5.28 -8.49
CA PHE A 18 12.61 5.45 -7.26
C PHE A 18 12.40 4.24 -6.34
N PRO A 19 13.44 3.80 -5.59
CA PRO A 19 13.27 2.77 -4.59
C PRO A 19 12.28 3.20 -3.52
N THR A 20 11.21 2.42 -3.34
CA THR A 20 10.18 2.68 -2.34
C THR A 20 10.04 1.46 -1.45
N LYS A 21 10.22 1.66 -0.14
CA LYS A 21 10.02 0.59 0.83
C LYS A 21 8.54 0.47 1.16
N TRP A 22 8.08 -0.76 1.33
CA TRP A 22 6.72 -1.07 1.72
C TRP A 22 6.70 -2.23 2.70
N ARG A 23 5.59 -2.39 3.41
CA ARG A 23 5.30 -3.56 4.24
C ARG A 23 3.81 -3.77 4.32
N THR A 24 3.38 -4.96 4.69
CA THR A 24 1.97 -5.29 4.88
C THR A 24 1.72 -5.79 6.29
N LYS A 25 0.48 -5.63 6.74
CA LYS A 25 -0.04 -6.34 7.90
C LYS A 25 -1.04 -7.38 7.47
N ASP A 26 -0.93 -8.56 8.03
CA ASP A 26 -1.84 -9.67 7.82
C ASP A 26 -3.06 -9.56 8.77
N ILE A 27 -4.26 -9.69 8.22
CA ILE A 27 -5.53 -9.51 8.92
C ILE A 27 -5.82 -10.61 9.94
N ASP A 28 -5.44 -11.85 9.62
CA ASP A 28 -5.79 -13.06 10.36
C ASP A 28 -4.78 -13.33 11.47
N THR A 29 -3.50 -13.17 11.16
CA THR A 29 -2.38 -13.45 12.07
C THR A 29 -1.90 -12.20 12.82
N GLY A 30 -2.21 -11.01 12.31
CA GLY A 30 -1.68 -9.75 12.82
C GLY A 30 -0.19 -9.53 12.54
N TYR A 31 0.45 -10.43 11.78
CA TYR A 31 1.86 -10.33 11.42
C TYR A 31 2.12 -9.08 10.58
N ILE A 32 3.18 -8.34 10.88
CA ILE A 32 3.63 -7.19 10.10
C ILE A 32 4.95 -7.58 9.45
N SER A 33 5.01 -7.49 8.11
CA SER A 33 6.26 -7.79 7.40
C SER A 33 7.33 -6.75 7.70
N LEU A 34 8.59 -7.13 7.49
CA LEU A 34 9.68 -6.15 7.43
C LEU A 34 9.46 -5.22 6.24
N TRP A 35 10.10 -4.05 6.30
CA TRP A 35 10.20 -3.14 5.16
C TRP A 35 10.96 -3.81 4.01
N ASP A 36 10.35 -3.83 2.84
CA ASP A 36 10.90 -4.38 1.61
C ASP A 36 10.90 -3.29 0.53
N GLY A 37 12.02 -3.08 -0.15
CA GLY A 37 12.12 -2.10 -1.24
C GLY A 37 12.57 -2.70 -2.57
N ASP A 38 12.92 -3.98 -2.58
CA ASP A 38 13.61 -4.62 -3.71
C ASP A 38 12.77 -5.73 -4.34
N TRP A 39 11.79 -6.27 -3.62
CA TRP A 39 11.07 -7.48 -4.01
C TRP A 39 9.56 -7.28 -4.20
N TYR A 40 9.14 -6.30 -5.01
CA TYR A 40 7.72 -6.04 -5.33
C TYR A 40 6.96 -7.24 -5.94
N TYR A 41 7.66 -8.28 -6.41
CA TYR A 41 7.05 -9.53 -6.85
C TYR A 41 6.48 -10.36 -5.70
N HIS A 42 7.01 -10.23 -4.48
CA HIS A 42 6.44 -10.89 -3.29
C HIS A 42 5.19 -10.20 -2.76
N PHE A 43 4.87 -9.00 -3.25
CA PHE A 43 3.64 -8.30 -2.87
C PHE A 43 2.39 -9.13 -3.18
N SER A 44 2.43 -9.97 -4.23
CA SER A 44 1.34 -10.88 -4.60
C SER A 44 1.46 -12.29 -4.00
N ASP A 45 2.54 -12.62 -3.30
CA ASP A 45 2.75 -13.97 -2.77
C ASP A 45 1.75 -14.29 -1.65
N GLY A 46 1.13 -15.47 -1.73
CA GLY A 46 0.01 -15.83 -0.85
C GLY A 46 -1.31 -15.11 -1.17
N GLY A 47 -1.30 -14.19 -2.16
CA GLY A 47 -2.44 -13.40 -2.60
C GLY A 47 -2.79 -12.24 -1.66
N TYR A 48 -3.61 -11.31 -2.15
CA TYR A 48 -3.94 -10.08 -1.43
C TYR A 48 -5.04 -10.23 -0.36
N LYS A 49 -5.61 -11.43 -0.24
CA LYS A 49 -6.78 -11.70 0.60
C LYS A 49 -6.51 -11.40 2.07
N PHE A 50 -5.27 -11.53 2.53
CA PHE A 50 -4.97 -11.37 3.95
C PHE A 50 -4.37 -10.01 4.29
N ILE A 51 -4.19 -9.11 3.32
CA ILE A 51 -3.60 -7.80 3.57
C ILE A 51 -4.64 -6.93 4.29
N GLU A 52 -4.45 -6.70 5.59
CA GLU A 52 -5.20 -5.74 6.39
C GLU A 52 -4.92 -4.32 5.90
N TRP A 53 -3.63 -3.99 5.80
CA TRP A 53 -3.16 -2.75 5.21
C TRP A 53 -1.80 -2.94 4.54
N LEU A 54 -1.52 -2.06 3.58
CA LEU A 54 -0.22 -1.83 2.97
C LEU A 54 0.29 -0.47 3.46
N ASP A 55 1.52 -0.43 3.91
CA ASP A 55 2.22 0.77 4.38
C ASP A 55 3.38 1.04 3.42
N ILE A 56 3.37 2.21 2.78
CA ILE A 56 4.37 2.64 1.82
C ILE A 56 5.17 3.77 2.44
N HIS A 57 6.47 3.54 2.65
CA HIS A 57 7.37 4.52 3.24
C HIS A 57 7.69 5.64 2.25
N ALA A 58 7.51 6.89 2.68
CA ALA A 58 7.67 8.08 1.85
C ALA A 58 8.02 9.31 2.70
N GLU A 59 9.27 9.43 3.14
CA GLU A 59 9.78 10.60 3.88
C GLU A 59 10.17 11.78 2.98
N ASP A 60 10.56 11.51 1.72
CA ASP A 60 10.88 12.54 0.74
C ASP A 60 9.59 13.12 0.16
N ASP A 61 9.40 14.44 0.29
CA ASP A 61 8.16 15.13 -0.12
C ASP A 61 7.86 15.01 -1.62
N LEU A 62 8.89 14.94 -2.48
CA LEU A 62 8.71 14.78 -3.92
C LEU A 62 8.24 13.36 -4.23
N ILE A 63 8.91 12.35 -3.67
CA ILE A 63 8.51 10.94 -3.81
C ILE A 63 7.09 10.74 -3.28
N LYS A 64 6.80 11.26 -2.09
CA LYS A 64 5.49 11.16 -1.46
C LYS A 64 4.39 11.79 -2.31
N THR A 65 4.64 12.98 -2.86
CA THR A 65 3.68 13.65 -3.74
C THR A 65 3.39 12.82 -4.98
N ASP A 66 4.41 12.26 -5.62
CA ASP A 66 4.26 11.41 -6.80
C ASP A 66 3.47 10.13 -6.49
N LEU A 67 3.80 9.45 -5.40
CA LEU A 67 3.08 8.26 -4.94
C LEU A 67 1.60 8.57 -4.66
N ILE A 68 1.29 9.70 -4.02
CA ILE A 68 -0.09 10.14 -3.80
C ILE A 68 -0.83 10.35 -5.12
N GLN A 69 -0.20 10.98 -6.13
CA GLN A 69 -0.84 11.18 -7.43
C GLN A 69 -1.10 9.86 -8.18
N ILE A 70 -0.22 8.88 -8.02
CA ILE A 70 -0.42 7.54 -8.56
C ILE A 70 -1.61 6.87 -7.87
N LEU A 71 -1.62 6.86 -6.53
CA LEU A 71 -2.67 6.22 -5.75
C LEU A 71 -4.04 6.88 -5.98
N LYS A 72 -4.09 8.21 -6.14
CA LYS A 72 -5.29 8.95 -6.54
C LYS A 72 -5.91 8.49 -7.85
N LYS A 73 -5.08 8.11 -8.82
CA LYS A 73 -5.55 7.57 -10.11
C LYS A 73 -6.08 6.15 -9.96
N ILE A 74 -5.49 5.38 -9.05
CA ILE A 74 -5.96 4.02 -8.73
C ILE A 74 -7.26 4.10 -7.90
N HIS A 75 -7.47 5.16 -7.12
CA HIS A 75 -8.64 5.39 -6.28
C HIS A 75 -8.81 4.29 -5.24
N VAL A 76 -8.10 4.44 -4.12
CA VAL A 76 -7.96 3.38 -3.11
C VAL A 76 -8.25 3.91 -1.70
N PRO A 77 -8.95 3.12 -0.85
CA PRO A 77 -9.13 3.48 0.56
C PRO A 77 -7.78 3.58 1.26
N GLY A 78 -7.51 4.71 1.90
CA GLY A 78 -6.22 4.96 2.50
C GLY A 78 -6.11 6.32 3.16
N GLU A 79 -4.97 6.55 3.79
CA GLU A 79 -4.63 7.85 4.37
C GLU A 79 -3.14 8.17 4.17
N VAL A 80 -2.83 9.45 4.22
CA VAL A 80 -1.47 9.96 4.14
C VAL A 80 -1.05 10.39 5.54
N THR A 81 0.04 9.79 6.04
CA THR A 81 0.63 10.12 7.34
C THR A 81 1.84 11.03 7.16
N THR A 82 2.63 11.29 8.21
CA THR A 82 3.83 12.14 8.10
C THR A 82 4.92 11.48 7.26
N ASP A 83 5.19 10.20 7.48
CA ASP A 83 6.32 9.45 6.91
C ASP A 83 5.89 8.36 5.91
N SER A 84 4.59 8.09 5.80
CA SER A 84 4.09 6.96 5.01
C SER A 84 2.71 7.21 4.39
N ILE A 85 2.32 6.35 3.45
CA ILE A 85 0.98 6.28 2.88
C ILE A 85 0.40 4.90 3.20
N ILE A 86 -0.74 4.87 3.88
CA ILE A 86 -1.38 3.62 4.32
C ILE A 86 -2.59 3.35 3.43
N ILE A 87 -2.66 2.14 2.87
CA ILE A 87 -3.76 1.68 2.01
C ILE A 87 -4.46 0.51 2.70
N TYR A 88 -5.77 0.61 2.85
CA TYR A 88 -6.56 -0.33 3.64
C TYR A 88 -7.16 -1.45 2.79
N GLY A 89 -6.77 -2.69 3.08
CA GLY A 89 -7.39 -3.87 2.50
C GLY A 89 -8.70 -4.26 3.16
N TYR A 90 -8.73 -4.11 4.49
CA TYR A 90 -9.86 -4.37 5.37
C TYR A 90 -10.08 -3.20 6.30
N ASN A 91 -11.34 -2.90 6.58
CA ASN A 91 -11.72 -1.96 7.60
C ASN A 91 -12.14 -2.74 8.86
N LYS A 92 -11.34 -2.70 9.93
CA LYS A 92 -11.66 -3.39 11.19
C LYS A 92 -12.68 -2.61 12.02
N THR A 93 -12.77 -1.31 11.83
CA THR A 93 -13.69 -0.42 12.53
C THR A 93 -14.84 -0.07 11.58
N ASN A 94 -16.06 0.18 12.08
CA ASN A 94 -17.14 0.73 11.25
C ASN A 94 -16.89 2.21 10.91
N GLU A 95 -15.63 2.62 10.87
CA GLU A 95 -15.19 3.99 10.62
C GLU A 95 -15.20 4.25 9.12
N PHE A 96 -15.53 5.49 8.76
CA PHE A 96 -15.42 5.92 7.39
C PHE A 96 -13.95 6.02 7.01
N ILE A 97 -13.52 5.23 6.02
CA ILE A 97 -12.20 5.36 5.41
C ILE A 97 -12.34 6.22 4.16
N ASP A 98 -11.59 7.32 4.12
CA ASP A 98 -11.50 8.17 2.94
C ASP A 98 -10.70 7.48 1.82
N TYR A 99 -10.86 7.98 0.60
CA TYR A 99 -10.15 7.45 -0.56
C TYR A 99 -9.05 8.42 -0.96
N ILE A 100 -7.88 7.85 -1.24
CA ILE A 100 -6.81 8.51 -1.97
C ILE A 100 -7.16 8.39 -3.45
#